data_AF-A0A1L0B5I5-F1
#
_entry.id   AF-A0A1L0B5I5-F1
#
_cell.length_a   1.000
_cell.length_b   1.000
_cell.length_c   1.000
_cell.angle_alpha   90.00
_cell.angle_beta   90.00
_cell.angle_gamma   90.00
#
_symmetry.space_group_name_H-M   'P 1'
#
loop_
_entity.id
_entity.type
_entity.pdbx_description
1 polymer ?
#
loop_
_entity_poly.entity_id
_entity_poly.type
_entity_poly.pdbx_seq_one_letter_code
_entity_poly.pdbx_strand_id
1 'polypeptide(L)'
;MAVYLSILFGLLVLQVITLLILSLPLPTLLRRAIVKIYDQFLFKSSQVKTVLLVVNILVVSLFVDSYKRASVPLPKTENGLMLQPEILATKAYHQRNVYISGFILYSMIAIPIMLGLITRVTKLSSEISTYKTSAKNENEDEDLKMLKQKLDSKVKSLEILEKQYSNKKQFVDDHKLGKDTKDSLSKKTQ
;
A
#
# COMPACT_ATOMS: atom_id res chain seq x y z
N MET A 1 12.59 -42.25 10.72
CA MET A 1 12.86 -41.53 9.45
C MET A 1 11.71 -40.61 9.00
N ALA A 2 10.44 -41.00 9.14
CA ALA A 2 9.30 -40.20 8.66
C ALA A 2 9.03 -38.91 9.46
N VAL A 3 9.07 -38.94 10.80
CA VAL A 3 8.63 -37.80 11.64
C VAL A 3 9.45 -36.53 11.40
N TYR A 4 10.78 -36.64 11.34
CA TYR A 4 11.68 -35.52 11.06
C TYR A 4 11.38 -34.88 9.70
N LEU A 5 11.20 -35.72 8.67
CA LEU A 5 10.86 -35.28 7.33
C LEU A 5 9.48 -34.62 7.28
N SER A 6 8.50 -35.15 8.00
CA SER A 6 7.15 -34.58 8.09
C SER A 6 7.15 -33.21 8.75
N ILE A 7 7.95 -33.01 9.80
CA ILE A 7 8.09 -31.71 10.48
C ILE A 7 8.75 -30.69 9.54
N LEU A 8 9.87 -31.05 8.89
CA LEU A 8 10.51 -30.19 7.90
C LEU A 8 9.58 -29.87 6.73
N PHE A 9 8.84 -30.86 6.25
CA PHE A 9 7.90 -30.69 5.15
C PHE A 9 6.76 -29.76 5.56
N GLY A 10 6.22 -29.90 6.77
CA GLY A 10 5.22 -28.97 7.32
C GLY A 10 5.77 -27.54 7.42
N LEU A 11 7.01 -27.38 7.90
CA LEU A 11 7.69 -26.09 7.94
C LEU A 11 7.85 -25.48 6.53
N LEU A 12 8.24 -26.30 5.55
CA LEU A 12 8.37 -25.88 4.15
C LEU A 12 7.03 -25.45 3.57
N VAL A 13 5.96 -26.23 3.76
CA VAL A 13 4.62 -25.89 3.27
C VAL A 13 4.15 -24.57 3.87
N LEU A 14 4.34 -24.36 5.17
CA LEU A 14 4.03 -23.10 5.83
C LEU A 14 4.80 -21.93 5.21
N GLN A 15 6.09 -22.10 4.92
CA GLN A 15 6.92 -21.07 4.30
C GLN A 15 6.51 -20.78 2.85
N VAL A 16 6.21 -21.80 2.04
CA VAL A 16 5.72 -21.66 0.66
C VAL A 16 4.41 -20.89 0.64
N ILE A 17 3.45 -21.26 1.51
CA ILE A 17 2.16 -20.56 1.61
C ILE A 17 2.38 -19.11 2.01
N THR A 18 3.27 -18.86 2.98
CA THR A 18 3.62 -17.50 3.40
C THR A 18 4.20 -16.70 2.24
N LEU A 19 5.15 -17.27 1.49
CA LEU A 19 5.73 -16.63 0.31
C LEU A 19 4.71 -16.39 -0.80
N LEU A 20 3.80 -17.33 -1.03
CA LEU A 20 2.74 -17.18 -2.02
C LEU A 20 1.83 -16.00 -1.65
N ILE A 21 1.36 -15.96 -0.41
CA ILE A 21 0.55 -14.84 0.11
C ILE A 21 1.34 -13.54 -0.05
N LEU A 22 2.62 -13.53 0.31
CA LEU A 22 3.45 -12.33 0.28
C LEU A 22 3.79 -11.85 -1.14
N SER A 23 3.81 -12.77 -2.12
CA SER A 23 4.06 -12.49 -3.54
C SER A 23 2.82 -12.01 -4.28
N LEU A 24 1.62 -12.23 -3.74
CA LEU A 24 0.42 -11.69 -4.35
C LEU A 24 0.41 -10.15 -4.24
N PRO A 25 -0.20 -9.44 -5.21
CA PRO A 25 -0.40 -8.00 -5.10
C PRO A 25 -1.44 -7.72 -4.01
N LEU A 26 -0.99 -7.66 -2.75
CA LEU A 26 -1.89 -7.50 -1.62
C LEU A 26 -2.56 -6.12 -1.60
N PRO A 27 -3.83 -6.02 -1.18
CA PRO A 27 -4.46 -4.73 -0.93
C PRO A 27 -3.77 -3.98 0.22
N THR A 28 -3.82 -2.65 0.19
CA THR A 28 -3.09 -1.76 1.10
C THR A 28 -3.38 -2.00 2.58
N LEU A 29 -4.60 -2.46 2.90
CA LEU A 29 -5.01 -2.82 4.27
C LEU A 29 -4.23 -4.04 4.79
N LEU A 30 -4.13 -5.10 3.98
CA LEU A 30 -3.41 -6.32 4.35
C LEU A 30 -1.90 -6.06 4.45
N ARG A 31 -1.33 -5.24 3.55
CA ARG A 31 0.09 -4.86 3.63
C ARG A 31 0.42 -4.22 4.96
N ARG A 32 -0.41 -3.27 5.43
CA ARG A 32 -0.24 -2.61 6.73
C ARG A 32 -0.37 -3.59 7.89
N ALA A 33 -1.30 -4.53 7.82
CA ALA A 33 -1.48 -5.55 8.85
C ALA A 33 -0.26 -6.49 8.93
N ILE A 34 0.24 -6.98 7.79
CA ILE A 34 1.41 -7.87 7.73
C ILE A 34 2.65 -7.19 8.27
N VAL A 35 2.91 -5.93 7.89
CA VAL A 35 4.07 -5.17 8.40
C VAL A 35 3.97 -4.99 9.92
N LYS A 36 2.79 -4.64 10.46
CA LYS A 36 2.60 -4.52 11.92
C LYS A 36 2.82 -5.84 12.65
N ILE A 37 2.25 -6.93 12.13
CA ILE A 37 2.41 -8.27 12.71
C ILE A 37 3.89 -8.66 12.69
N TYR A 38 4.57 -8.45 11.57
CA TYR A 38 5.99 -8.75 11.42
C TYR A 38 6.85 -7.93 12.37
N ASP A 39 6.62 -6.62 12.45
CA ASP A 39 7.38 -5.74 13.34
C ASP A 39 7.17 -6.14 14.80
N GLN A 40 5.93 -6.47 15.18
CA GLN A 40 5.62 -6.98 16.51
C GLN A 40 6.29 -8.33 16.79
N PHE A 41 6.25 -9.27 15.84
CA PHE A 41 6.78 -10.61 16.03
C PHE A 41 8.30 -10.61 16.11
N LEU A 42 8.98 -9.91 15.19
CA LEU A 42 10.44 -9.86 15.17
C LEU A 42 11.02 -8.88 16.19
N PHE A 43 10.54 -7.66 16.33
CA PHE A 43 11.24 -6.65 17.15
C PHE A 43 10.90 -6.71 18.65
N LYS A 44 9.67 -7.07 19.02
CA LYS A 44 9.30 -7.09 20.46
C LYS A 44 9.77 -8.34 21.20
N SER A 45 9.95 -9.47 20.51
CA SER A 45 10.26 -10.74 21.19
C SER A 45 11.69 -11.19 20.92
N SER A 46 12.59 -10.85 21.83
CA SER A 46 14.01 -11.30 21.78
C SER A 46 14.10 -12.83 21.71
N GLN A 47 13.22 -13.53 22.41
CA GLN A 47 13.14 -14.99 22.42
C GLN A 47 12.89 -15.58 21.03
N VAL A 48 12.00 -14.98 20.23
CA VAL A 48 11.71 -15.48 18.87
C VAL A 48 12.89 -15.29 17.94
N LYS A 49 13.64 -14.19 18.07
CA LYS A 49 14.88 -13.99 17.29
C LYS A 49 15.89 -15.09 17.58
N THR A 50 16.08 -15.43 18.85
CA THR A 50 17.00 -16.51 19.24
C THR A 50 16.54 -17.86 18.70
N VAL A 51 15.24 -18.19 18.83
CA VAL A 51 14.69 -19.44 18.28
C VAL A 51 14.86 -19.49 16.75
N LEU A 52 14.54 -18.40 16.04
CA LEU A 52 14.69 -18.31 14.60
C LEU A 52 16.16 -18.52 14.17
N LEU A 53 17.11 -17.93 14.89
CA LEU A 53 18.55 -18.07 14.62
C LEU A 53 19.01 -19.50 14.86
N VAL A 54 18.60 -20.13 15.96
CA VAL A 54 18.93 -21.54 16.25
C VAL A 54 18.34 -22.47 15.19
N VAL A 55 17.07 -22.27 14.81
CA VAL A 55 16.44 -23.05 13.73
C VAL A 55 17.16 -22.83 12.40
N ASN A 56 17.60 -21.61 12.11
CA ASN A 56 18.35 -21.32 10.89
C ASN A 56 19.67 -22.11 10.85
N ILE A 57 20.47 -22.06 11.92
CA ILE A 57 21.72 -22.83 12.03
C ILE A 57 21.45 -24.33 11.91
N LEU A 58 20.39 -24.83 12.55
CA LEU A 58 19.98 -26.23 12.48
C LEU A 58 19.69 -26.65 11.03
N VAL A 59 18.90 -25.85 10.30
CA VAL A 59 18.55 -26.14 8.89
C VAL A 59 19.78 -26.07 7.99
N VAL A 60 20.68 -25.10 8.19
CA VAL A 60 21.97 -25.03 7.46
C VAL A 60 22.80 -26.29 7.71
N SER A 61 22.96 -26.70 8.96
CA SER A 61 23.70 -27.90 9.33
C SER A 61 23.14 -29.14 8.62
N LEU A 62 21.81 -29.24 8.57
CA LEU A 62 21.12 -30.37 7.97
C LEU A 62 21.16 -30.38 6.44
N PHE A 63 21.15 -29.18 5.84
CA PHE A 63 21.39 -29.01 4.41
C PHE A 63 22.80 -29.49 4.05
N VAL A 64 23.82 -29.10 4.83
CA VAL A 64 25.21 -29.53 4.59
C VAL A 64 25.37 -31.04 4.77
N ASP A 65 24.79 -31.64 5.81
CA ASP A 65 24.80 -33.11 6.00
C ASP A 65 24.13 -33.83 4.82
N SER A 66 22.94 -33.37 4.42
CA SER A 66 22.21 -33.94 3.29
C SER A 66 22.97 -33.79 1.97
N TYR A 67 23.61 -32.62 1.76
CA TYR A 67 24.38 -32.32 0.55
C TYR A 67 25.61 -33.21 0.44
N LYS A 68 26.34 -33.38 1.55
CA LYS A 68 27.51 -34.27 1.61
C LYS A 68 27.12 -35.72 1.28
N ARG A 69 26.03 -36.22 1.86
CA ARG A 69 25.53 -37.59 1.60
C ARG A 69 25.00 -37.78 0.19
N ALA A 70 24.35 -36.77 -0.39
CA ALA A 70 23.82 -36.82 -1.74
C ALA A 70 24.91 -36.75 -2.82
N SER A 71 26.05 -36.12 -2.51
CA SER A 71 27.17 -35.93 -3.44
C SER A 71 28.11 -37.14 -3.52
N VAL A 72 27.93 -38.15 -2.66
CA VAL A 72 28.73 -39.37 -2.70
C VAL A 72 28.47 -40.11 -4.02
N PRO A 73 29.52 -40.39 -4.82
CA PRO A 73 29.35 -41.10 -6.08
C PRO A 73 28.88 -42.53 -5.81
N LEU A 74 28.00 -43.01 -6.68
CA LEU A 74 27.56 -44.41 -6.63
C LEU A 74 28.77 -45.31 -6.96
N PRO A 75 28.99 -46.42 -6.23
CA PRO A 75 30.06 -47.34 -6.54
C PRO A 75 29.87 -47.86 -7.97
N LYS A 76 30.86 -47.62 -8.85
CA LYS A 76 30.82 -48.14 -10.21
C LYS A 76 31.14 -49.63 -10.15
N THR A 77 30.16 -50.48 -10.41
CA THR A 77 30.43 -51.90 -10.64
C THR A 77 31.10 -52.04 -12.00
N GLU A 78 32.37 -52.47 -12.03
CA GLU A 78 33.16 -52.60 -13.26
C GLU A 78 32.54 -53.56 -14.30
N ASN A 79 31.61 -54.43 -13.87
CA ASN A 79 31.00 -55.47 -14.69
C ASN A 79 29.58 -55.15 -15.21
N GLY A 80 29.12 -53.89 -15.15
CA GLY A 80 27.78 -53.53 -15.62
C GLY A 80 26.62 -54.18 -14.85
N LEU A 81 26.91 -54.85 -13.72
CA LEU A 81 25.90 -55.45 -12.86
C LEU A 81 25.05 -54.34 -12.24
N MET A 82 23.73 -54.49 -12.34
CA MET A 82 22.75 -53.53 -11.87
C MET A 82 23.08 -53.08 -10.45
N LEU A 83 23.17 -51.76 -10.27
CA LEU A 83 23.35 -51.16 -8.96
C LEU A 83 22.21 -51.63 -8.04
N GLN A 84 22.54 -52.08 -6.82
CA GLN A 84 21.50 -52.53 -5.89
C GLN A 84 20.43 -51.44 -5.73
N PRO A 85 19.14 -51.79 -5.89
CA PRO A 85 18.04 -50.82 -5.83
C PRO A 85 17.99 -50.09 -4.48
N GLU A 86 18.50 -50.70 -3.41
CA GLU A 86 18.63 -50.09 -2.08
C GLU A 86 19.59 -48.90 -2.05
N ILE A 87 20.72 -49.00 -2.76
CA ILE A 87 21.73 -47.94 -2.87
C ILE A 87 21.15 -46.78 -3.68
N LEU A 88 20.43 -47.10 -4.76
CA LEU A 88 19.75 -46.12 -5.61
C LEU A 88 18.64 -45.39 -4.84
N ALA A 89 17.82 -46.12 -4.08
CA ALA A 89 16.77 -45.56 -3.24
C ALA A 89 17.35 -44.65 -2.14
N THR A 90 18.42 -45.08 -1.47
CA THR A 90 19.11 -44.30 -0.44
C THR A 90 19.62 -42.97 -0.99
N LYS A 91 20.22 -42.98 -2.18
CA LYS A 91 20.66 -41.76 -2.85
C LYS A 91 19.49 -40.83 -3.19
N ALA A 92 18.39 -41.37 -3.72
CA ALA A 92 17.20 -40.59 -4.03
C ALA A 92 16.61 -39.93 -2.77
N TYR A 93 16.64 -40.62 -1.61
CA TYR A 93 16.22 -40.04 -0.33
C TYR A 93 17.12 -38.87 0.10
N HIS A 94 18.44 -39.00 -0.02
CA HIS A 94 19.35 -37.90 0.30
C HIS A 94 19.16 -36.71 -0.64
N GLN A 95 18.98 -36.94 -1.93
CA GLN A 95 18.69 -35.88 -2.91
C GLN A 95 17.40 -35.13 -2.57
N ARG A 96 16.30 -35.83 -2.27
CA ARG A 96 15.04 -35.20 -1.83
C ARG A 96 15.24 -34.32 -0.59
N ASN A 97 16.00 -34.80 0.39
CA ASN A 97 16.23 -34.06 1.63
C ASN A 97 17.08 -32.80 1.39
N VAL A 98 18.01 -32.82 0.43
CA VAL A 98 18.74 -31.62 -0.03
C VAL A 98 17.80 -30.59 -0.62
N TYR A 99 16.88 -31.00 -1.50
CA TYR A 99 15.92 -30.06 -2.10
C TYR A 99 14.99 -29.44 -1.06
N ILE A 100 14.46 -30.24 -0.13
CA ILE A 100 13.57 -29.75 0.94
C ILE A 100 14.32 -28.76 1.83
N SER A 101 15.49 -29.14 2.35
CA SER A 101 16.27 -28.26 3.23
C SER A 101 16.77 -27.01 2.53
N GLY A 102 17.20 -27.12 1.26
CA GLY A 102 17.60 -25.99 0.43
C GLY A 102 16.47 -24.99 0.18
N PHE A 103 15.25 -25.49 -0.07
CA PHE A 103 14.09 -24.63 -0.27
C PHE A 103 13.65 -23.92 1.02
N ILE A 104 13.76 -24.58 2.18
CA ILE A 104 13.53 -23.95 3.49
C ILE A 104 14.53 -22.80 3.70
N LEU A 105 15.80 -23.04 3.35
CA LEU A 105 16.85 -22.04 3.47
C LEU A 105 16.63 -20.83 2.54
N TYR A 106 16.25 -21.11 1.29
CA TYR A 106 15.84 -20.07 0.35
C TYR A 106 14.67 -19.24 0.91
N SER A 107 13.65 -19.91 1.44
CA SER A 107 12.46 -19.24 1.97
C SER A 107 12.76 -18.38 3.20
N MET A 108 13.67 -18.83 4.07
CA MET A 108 14.16 -18.04 5.22
C MET A 108 14.77 -16.70 4.79
N ILE A 109 15.39 -16.62 3.62
CA ILE A 109 15.99 -15.40 3.08
C ILE A 109 14.97 -14.60 2.25
N ALA A 110 14.13 -15.27 1.47
CA ALA A 110 13.16 -14.62 0.59
C ALA A 110 12.07 -13.87 1.38
N ILE A 111 11.56 -14.44 2.48
CA ILE A 111 10.51 -13.82 3.31
C ILE A 111 10.92 -12.42 3.83
N PRO A 112 12.07 -12.22 4.51
CA PRO A 112 12.45 -10.90 5.01
C PRO A 112 12.73 -9.90 3.88
N ILE A 113 13.24 -10.34 2.72
CA ILE A 113 13.42 -9.49 1.55
C ILE A 113 12.06 -8.98 1.06
N MET A 114 11.10 -9.90 0.86
CA MET A 114 9.75 -9.55 0.41
C MET A 114 9.03 -8.63 1.39
N LEU A 115 9.18 -8.86 2.69
CA LEU A 115 8.64 -7.97 3.72
C LEU A 115 9.28 -6.58 3.67
N GLY A 116 10.60 -6.50 3.48
CA GLY A 116 11.31 -5.24 3.29
C GLY A 116 10.77 -4.45 2.08
N LEU A 117 10.50 -5.14 0.97
CA LEU A 117 9.87 -4.54 -0.22
C LEU A 117 8.46 -4.03 0.08
N ILE A 118 7.62 -4.83 0.76
CA ILE A 118 6.26 -4.43 1.12
C ILE A 118 6.26 -3.21 2.04
N THR A 119 7.17 -3.15 3.02
CA THR A 119 7.32 -2.00 3.91
C THR A 119 7.69 -0.75 3.12
N ARG A 120 8.64 -0.83 2.18
CA ARG A 120 9.03 0.30 1.31
C ARG A 120 7.86 0.78 0.46
N VAL A 121 7.16 -0.14 -0.19
CA VAL A 121 5.98 0.20 -1.02
C VAL A 121 4.86 0.82 -0.18
N THR A 122 4.65 0.34 1.05
CA THR A 122 3.63 0.88 1.95
C THR A 122 3.98 2.29 2.41
N LYS A 123 5.24 2.56 2.75
CA LYS A 123 5.73 3.91 3.11
C LYS A 123 5.55 4.90 1.96
N LEU A 124 5.96 4.50 0.76
CA LEU A 124 5.78 5.32 -0.44
C LEU A 124 4.29 5.61 -0.71
N SER A 125 3.43 4.60 -0.56
CA SER A 125 1.98 4.79 -0.71
C SER A 125 1.40 5.73 0.34
N SER A 126 1.89 5.71 1.59
CA SER A 126 1.45 6.67 2.61
C SER A 126 1.92 8.08 2.31
N GLU A 127 3.16 8.27 1.88
CA GLU A 127 3.71 9.59 1.52
C GLU A 127 2.93 10.20 0.35
N ILE A 128 2.65 9.42 -0.71
CA ILE A 128 1.82 9.88 -1.83
C ILE A 128 0.42 10.28 -1.35
N SER A 129 -0.18 9.53 -0.42
CA SER A 129 -1.50 9.87 0.11
C SER A 129 -1.49 11.15 0.96
N THR A 130 -0.43 11.38 1.74
CA THR A 130 -0.27 12.61 2.52
C THR A 130 0.01 13.80 1.62
N TYR A 131 0.88 13.66 0.61
CA TYR A 131 1.11 14.71 -0.39
C TYR A 131 -0.16 15.07 -1.15
N LYS A 132 -0.98 14.08 -1.57
CA LYS A 132 -2.27 14.36 -2.21
C LYS A 132 -3.26 15.05 -1.27
N THR A 133 -3.26 14.69 0.01
CA THR A 133 -4.15 15.31 1.00
C THR A 133 -3.70 16.74 1.32
N SER A 134 -2.40 16.96 1.52
CA SER A 134 -1.83 18.30 1.73
C SER A 134 -2.02 19.20 0.52
N ALA A 135 -1.75 18.71 -0.70
CA ALA A 135 -1.99 19.46 -1.93
C ALA A 135 -3.49 19.75 -2.13
N LYS A 136 -4.39 18.82 -1.77
CA LYS A 136 -5.83 19.06 -1.85
C LYS A 136 -6.28 20.11 -0.82
N ASN A 137 -5.78 20.05 0.41
CA ASN A 137 -6.11 21.02 1.46
C ASN A 137 -5.53 22.41 1.15
N GLU A 138 -4.30 22.52 0.63
CA GLU A 138 -3.73 23.82 0.22
C GLU A 138 -4.54 24.47 -0.91
N ASN A 139 -4.90 23.69 -1.94
CA ASN A 139 -5.72 24.21 -3.04
C ASN A 139 -7.15 24.55 -2.58
N GLU A 140 -7.79 23.70 -1.75
CA GLU A 140 -9.13 23.97 -1.22
C GLU A 140 -9.14 25.19 -0.28
N ASP A 141 -8.10 25.39 0.55
CA ASP A 141 -8.01 26.54 1.46
C ASP A 141 -7.73 27.86 0.72
N GLU A 142 -6.90 27.85 -0.33
CA GLU A 142 -6.68 29.03 -1.17
C GLU A 142 -7.93 29.37 -1.98
N ASP A 143 -8.57 28.39 -2.61
CA ASP A 143 -9.79 28.58 -3.39
C ASP A 143 -10.95 29.05 -2.50
N LEU A 144 -11.12 28.48 -1.29
CA LEU A 144 -12.14 28.91 -0.33
C LEU A 144 -11.92 30.35 0.16
N LYS A 145 -10.68 30.76 0.40
CA LYS A 145 -10.36 32.14 0.76
C LYS A 145 -10.66 33.10 -0.37
N MET A 146 -10.28 32.76 -1.61
CA MET A 146 -10.60 33.56 -2.79
C MET A 146 -12.12 33.66 -3.03
N LEU A 147 -12.86 32.56 -2.84
CA LEU A 147 -14.32 32.55 -2.98
C LEU A 147 -15.01 33.42 -1.92
N LYS A 148 -14.57 33.34 -0.66
CA LYS A 148 -15.11 34.19 0.42
C LYS A 148 -14.87 35.68 0.14
N GLN A 149 -13.68 36.05 -0.34
CA GLN A 149 -13.37 37.44 -0.68
C GLN A 149 -14.22 37.95 -1.87
N LYS A 150 -14.47 37.09 -2.87
CA LYS A 150 -15.38 37.40 -4.00
C LYS A 150 -16.84 37.51 -3.54
N LEU A 151 -17.25 36.74 -2.55
CA LEU A 151 -18.61 36.80 -2.00
C LEU A 151 -18.81 38.12 -1.24
N ASP A 152 -17.87 38.49 -0.37
CA ASP A 152 -17.92 39.76 0.37
C ASP A 152 -17.92 40.98 -0.55
N SER A 153 -17.11 40.96 -1.62
CA SER A 153 -17.09 42.06 -2.59
C SER A 153 -18.41 42.16 -3.38
N LYS A 154 -19.01 41.01 -3.74
CA LYS A 154 -20.33 40.98 -4.38
C LYS A 154 -21.44 41.46 -3.44
N VAL A 155 -21.45 41.05 -2.18
CA VAL A 155 -22.43 41.52 -1.18
C VAL A 155 -22.33 43.03 -0.99
N LYS A 156 -21.11 43.58 -0.82
CA LYS A 156 -20.90 45.03 -0.76
C LYS A 156 -21.38 45.75 -2.02
N SER A 157 -21.13 45.18 -3.20
CA SER A 157 -21.57 45.78 -4.46
C SER A 157 -23.11 45.79 -4.59
N LEU A 158 -23.79 44.75 -4.09
CA LEU A 158 -25.25 44.68 -4.08
C LEU A 158 -25.84 45.69 -3.11
N GLU A 159 -25.25 45.86 -1.92
CA GLU A 159 -25.70 46.85 -0.94
C GLU A 159 -25.54 48.29 -1.45
N ILE A 160 -24.44 48.57 -2.16
CA ILE A 160 -24.24 49.86 -2.83
C ILE A 160 -25.29 50.06 -3.93
N LEU A 161 -25.57 49.02 -4.71
CA LEU A 161 -26.56 49.08 -5.79
C LEU A 161 -27.98 49.30 -5.25
N GLU A 162 -28.32 48.68 -4.12
CA GLU A 162 -29.59 48.88 -3.42
C GLU A 162 -29.73 50.30 -2.88
N LYS A 163 -28.66 50.85 -2.29
CA LYS A 163 -28.59 52.27 -1.89
C LYS A 163 -28.76 53.21 -3.09
N GLN A 164 -28.10 52.92 -4.21
CA GLN A 164 -28.27 53.69 -5.45
C GLN A 164 -29.68 53.59 -6.01
N TYR A 165 -30.29 52.42 -5.99
CA TYR A 165 -31.66 52.20 -6.45
C TYR A 165 -32.67 52.94 -5.56
N SER A 166 -32.51 52.87 -4.24
CA SER A 166 -33.34 53.59 -3.27
C SER A 166 -33.24 55.11 -3.45
N ASN A 167 -32.02 55.65 -3.56
CA ASN A 167 -31.80 57.07 -3.84
C ASN A 167 -32.42 57.50 -5.18
N LYS A 168 -32.28 56.68 -6.23
CA LYS A 168 -32.86 56.97 -7.55
C LYS A 168 -34.39 56.91 -7.53
N LYS A 169 -34.98 55.99 -6.76
CA LYS A 169 -36.42 55.90 -6.55
C LYS A 169 -36.95 57.14 -5.83
N GLN A 170 -36.30 57.54 -4.73
CA GLN A 170 -36.64 58.78 -4.02
C GLN A 170 -36.54 60.00 -4.94
N PHE A 171 -35.49 60.09 -5.76
CA PHE A 171 -35.34 61.19 -6.72
C PHE A 171 -36.44 61.20 -7.80
N VAL A 172 -36.86 60.04 -8.30
CA VAL A 172 -37.95 59.92 -9.29
C VAL A 172 -39.32 60.24 -8.68
N ASP A 173 -39.54 59.88 -7.42
CA ASP A 173 -40.77 60.19 -6.70
C ASP A 173 -40.84 61.70 -6.36
N ASP A 174 -39.72 62.34 -6.00
CA ASP A 174 -39.63 63.79 -5.79
C ASP A 174 -39.83 64.60 -7.08
N HIS A 175 -39.29 64.13 -8.21
CA HIS A 175 -39.40 64.85 -9.49
C HIS A 175 -40.71 64.59 -10.26
N LYS A 176 -41.64 63.80 -9.73
CA LYS A 176 -42.98 63.55 -10.29
C LYS A 176 -44.07 64.54 -9.85
N LEU A 177 -43.70 65.65 -9.21
CA LEU A 177 -44.63 66.74 -8.85
C LEU A 177 -44.48 68.01 -9.71
N GLY A 178 -44.00 67.88 -10.94
CA GLY A 178 -43.81 69.01 -11.85
C GLY A 178 -44.26 68.75 -13.29
N LYS A 179 -45.53 68.37 -13.52
CA LYS A 179 -46.13 68.48 -14.86
C LYS A 179 -47.67 68.57 -14.87
N ASP A 180 -48.22 69.58 -14.20
CA ASP A 180 -49.52 70.15 -14.55
C ASP A 180 -49.37 71.64 -14.86
N THR A 181 -48.75 71.97 -15.99
CA THR A 181 -49.00 73.24 -16.68
C THR A 181 -48.63 73.08 -18.15
N LYS A 182 -49.65 72.86 -18.99
CA LYS A 182 -49.80 73.40 -20.36
C LYS A 182 -51.08 72.84 -20.98
N ASP A 183 -52.19 73.45 -20.64
CA ASP A 183 -53.34 73.52 -21.55
C ASP A 183 -53.59 75.01 -21.86
N SER A 184 -52.80 75.53 -22.79
CA SER A 184 -53.00 76.83 -23.42
C SER A 184 -52.38 76.82 -24.80
N LEU A 185 -53.03 76.11 -25.74
CA LEU A 185 -52.88 76.31 -27.18
C LEU A 185 -54.04 75.64 -27.95
N SER A 186 -55.26 76.09 -27.67
CA SER A 186 -56.36 76.03 -28.64
C SER A 186 -57.26 77.25 -28.46
N LYS A 187 -56.92 78.32 -29.19
CA LYS A 187 -57.87 79.25 -29.83
C LYS A 187 -57.11 80.45 -30.38
N LYS A 188 -56.84 80.41 -31.69
CA LYS A 188 -56.81 81.62 -32.51
C LYS A 188 -57.52 81.34 -33.82
N THR A 189 -58.60 82.11 -34.02
CA THR A 189 -59.17 82.56 -35.30
C THR A 189 -60.28 81.72 -35.96
N GLN A 190 -61.39 82.46 -36.19
CA GLN A 190 -62.58 82.24 -37.04
C GLN A 190 -63.68 81.31 -36.56
#